data_AF-A0A9R1QLB3-F1
#
_entry.id   AF-A0A9R1QLB3-F1
#
_cell.length_a   1.000
_cell.length_b   1.000
_cell.length_c   1.000
_cell.angle_alpha   90.00
_cell.angle_beta   90.00
_cell.angle_gamma   90.00
#
_symmetry.space_group_name_H-M   'P 1'
#
loop_
_entity.id
_entity.type
_entity.pdbx_description
1 polymer ?
#
loop_
_entity_poly.entity_id
_entity_poly.type
_entity_poly.pdbx_seq_one_letter_code
_entity_poly.pdbx_strand_id
1 'polypeptide(L)'
;MVAPLEQPAPHATLEQDQRDAATATENSGRDHGAADIADADPGEAICAPGSAPSVTSRISVQKVCSLVGKFNKFKRDLVEEIGFGGMLGIKMLAKLNLKFSAWLMERVDVESSTLKIDEQRVLQIQDHDVQKVFSLPCGTRSICPDTTEPSEACKEFMRASAYLSKGAHSLKAAEAYLLRDDINGDSSNVQIDCFKIAFVIFVVGHLLAPSTKHDYITIDFWAALNDISQIKEFNWCAYVLEHLNRAVGKLKTDIRNRNITVHLVGCHLFLQVFYLDNLDLGPLSKTKDHLPRISLFDYESVKKMIEVITSNVDGDTSFAGASV
;
A
#
# COMPACT_ATOMS: atom_id res chain seq x y z
N MET A 1 53.80 -26.35 -51.20
CA MET A 1 52.89 -27.16 -52.04
C MET A 1 51.49 -27.13 -51.43
N VAL A 2 50.50 -27.21 -52.30
CA VAL A 2 49.06 -26.95 -52.16
C VAL A 2 48.32 -27.87 -51.16
N ALA A 3 47.33 -27.29 -50.44
CA ALA A 3 46.00 -27.71 -49.87
C ALA A 3 45.51 -29.19 -50.03
N PRO A 4 44.46 -29.72 -49.32
CA PRO A 4 43.19 -29.07 -48.87
C PRO A 4 42.68 -29.49 -47.44
N LEU A 5 41.77 -28.79 -46.73
CA LEU A 5 40.34 -28.42 -46.93
C LEU A 5 39.36 -29.61 -47.03
N GLU A 6 38.68 -29.93 -45.93
CA GLU A 6 37.36 -30.59 -45.93
C GLU A 6 36.40 -29.85 -44.98
N GLN A 7 35.19 -29.62 -45.52
CA GLN A 7 34.05 -28.93 -44.95
C GLN A 7 32.91 -29.95 -44.65
N PRO A 8 31.79 -29.55 -44.00
CA PRO A 8 31.08 -30.36 -42.99
C PRO A 8 29.66 -30.88 -43.38
N ALA A 9 28.96 -31.44 -42.37
CA ALA A 9 27.50 -31.62 -42.15
C ALA A 9 26.92 -33.04 -42.42
N PRO A 10 25.69 -33.44 -41.94
CA PRO A 10 24.64 -32.68 -41.22
C PRO A 10 23.83 -33.39 -40.07
N HIS A 11 23.11 -32.56 -39.29
CA HIS A 11 21.74 -32.63 -38.71
C HIS A 11 21.12 -33.77 -37.84
N ALA A 12 20.35 -33.28 -36.84
CA ALA A 12 19.06 -33.75 -36.24
C ALA A 12 19.15 -34.61 -34.94
N THR A 13 18.32 -34.52 -33.88
CA THR A 13 17.02 -33.87 -33.59
C THR A 13 16.82 -33.73 -32.06
N LEU A 14 15.94 -32.80 -31.66
CA LEU A 14 15.31 -32.65 -30.34
C LEU A 14 14.51 -33.90 -29.88
N GLU A 15 14.16 -33.92 -28.58
CA GLU A 15 13.22 -34.80 -27.84
C GLU A 15 13.82 -35.90 -26.96
N GLN A 16 14.35 -35.53 -25.78
CA GLN A 16 14.17 -36.30 -24.53
C GLN A 16 14.83 -35.57 -23.36
N ASP A 17 14.05 -34.77 -22.63
CA ASP A 17 14.34 -34.43 -21.23
C ASP A 17 13.08 -33.84 -20.56
N GLN A 18 12.03 -34.65 -20.52
CA GLN A 18 10.90 -34.49 -19.61
C GLN A 18 10.46 -35.89 -19.17
N ARG A 19 11.12 -36.40 -18.15
CA ARG A 19 10.65 -37.44 -17.21
C ARG A 19 11.82 -37.67 -16.27
N ASP A 20 11.71 -37.14 -15.05
CA ASP A 20 12.17 -37.77 -13.81
C ASP A 20 11.99 -36.77 -12.66
N ALA A 21 10.73 -36.54 -12.31
CA ALA A 21 10.31 -35.84 -11.10
C ALA A 21 9.15 -36.61 -10.47
N ALA A 22 9.43 -37.80 -9.96
CA ALA A 22 8.54 -38.51 -9.04
C ALA A 22 9.33 -39.61 -8.33
N THR A 23 9.77 -39.34 -7.09
CA THR A 23 9.85 -40.25 -5.93
C THR A 23 10.99 -39.84 -5.01
N ALA A 24 10.67 -39.29 -3.83
CA ALA A 24 11.33 -39.58 -2.55
C ALA A 24 10.82 -38.60 -1.47
N THR A 25 9.83 -39.06 -0.71
CA THR A 25 9.52 -38.58 0.63
C THR A 25 10.22 -39.50 1.63
N GLU A 26 11.00 -38.96 2.56
CA GLU A 26 10.86 -39.14 4.03
C GLU A 26 12.12 -38.81 4.85
N ASN A 27 11.92 -37.88 5.79
CA ASN A 27 12.37 -37.79 7.19
C ASN A 27 13.84 -37.53 7.65
N SER A 28 13.91 -36.46 8.46
CA SER A 28 14.50 -36.33 9.80
C SER A 28 15.83 -35.58 9.96
N GLY A 29 15.79 -34.52 10.78
CA GLY A 29 16.94 -33.83 11.36
C GLY A 29 16.57 -32.49 12.00
N ARG A 30 16.19 -32.51 13.29
CA ARG A 30 15.94 -31.33 14.14
C ARG A 30 17.26 -30.63 14.50
N ASP A 31 17.31 -29.30 14.44
CA ASP A 31 18.09 -28.52 15.41
C ASP A 31 17.43 -27.15 15.69
N HIS A 32 17.61 -26.68 16.93
CA HIS A 32 16.85 -25.62 17.60
C HIS A 32 17.39 -24.22 17.29
N GLY A 33 16.49 -23.23 17.11
CA GLY A 33 16.87 -21.82 17.06
C GLY A 33 15.69 -20.86 17.02
N ALA A 34 15.40 -20.24 18.17
CA ALA A 34 14.64 -19.01 18.43
C ALA A 34 13.31 -18.78 17.68
N ALA A 35 12.20 -18.89 18.42
CA ALA A 35 10.85 -18.56 18.01
C ALA A 35 10.67 -17.04 17.80
N ASP A 36 10.38 -16.65 16.57
CA ASP A 36 9.72 -15.38 16.25
C ASP A 36 8.21 -15.52 16.44
N ILE A 37 7.62 -14.59 17.18
CA ILE A 37 6.19 -14.50 17.45
C ILE A 37 5.46 -14.14 16.15
N ALA A 38 5.03 -15.17 15.43
CA ALA A 38 3.94 -15.09 14.47
C ALA A 38 2.64 -15.25 15.25
N ASP A 39 1.87 -14.17 15.40
CA ASP A 39 0.54 -14.24 16.02
C ASP A 39 -0.52 -13.88 14.99
N ALA A 40 -1.05 -14.92 14.35
CA ALA A 40 -2.48 -15.21 14.22
C ALA A 40 -2.64 -16.40 13.26
N ASP A 41 -2.60 -17.60 13.82
CA ASP A 41 -3.23 -18.78 13.22
C ASP A 41 -4.75 -18.61 13.31
N PRO A 42 -5.51 -18.58 12.20
CA PRO A 42 -6.96 -18.62 12.30
C PRO A 42 -7.35 -20.08 12.51
N GLY A 43 -7.44 -20.49 13.77
CA GLY A 43 -8.27 -21.64 14.12
C GLY A 43 -9.65 -21.44 13.47
N GLU A 44 -10.10 -22.42 12.70
CA GLU A 44 -11.39 -22.43 12.00
C GLU A 44 -12.53 -22.21 12.99
N ALA A 45 -12.85 -20.95 13.26
CA ALA A 45 -14.09 -20.57 13.91
C ALA A 45 -15.18 -20.73 12.84
N ILE A 46 -15.87 -21.87 12.89
CA ILE A 46 -17.12 -22.08 12.15
C ILE A 46 -18.08 -20.97 12.60
N CYS A 47 -18.18 -19.92 11.80
CA CYS A 47 -19.10 -18.82 12.03
C CYS A 47 -20.54 -19.35 11.91
N ALA A 48 -21.35 -19.12 12.94
CA ALA A 48 -22.76 -19.49 12.91
C ALA A 48 -23.45 -18.82 11.69
N PRO A 49 -24.39 -19.51 11.02
CA PRO A 49 -25.12 -18.95 9.89
C PRO A 49 -25.87 -17.69 10.33
N GLY A 50 -25.49 -16.54 9.76
CA GLY A 50 -26.06 -15.22 10.08
C GLY A 50 -25.12 -14.24 10.79
N SER A 51 -23.86 -14.60 11.09
CA SER A 51 -22.88 -13.66 11.65
C SER A 51 -22.28 -12.72 10.59
N ALA A 52 -22.06 -11.46 10.97
CA ALA A 52 -21.42 -10.46 10.10
C ALA A 52 -19.99 -10.91 9.72
N PRO A 53 -19.52 -10.60 8.50
CA PRO A 53 -18.22 -11.06 8.04
C PRO A 53 -17.09 -10.49 8.91
N SER A 54 -16.05 -11.31 9.12
CA SER A 54 -14.81 -10.85 9.75
C SER A 54 -14.09 -9.88 8.82
N VAL A 55 -13.79 -8.68 9.31
CA VAL A 55 -13.12 -7.63 8.53
C VAL A 55 -11.68 -7.47 9.00
N THR A 56 -10.74 -7.55 8.07
CA THR A 56 -9.31 -7.30 8.31
C THR A 56 -8.79 -6.23 7.36
N SER A 57 -7.60 -5.70 7.60
CA SER A 57 -7.00 -4.69 6.72
C SER A 57 -5.58 -5.04 6.28
N ARG A 58 -5.24 -4.65 5.05
CA ARG A 58 -3.88 -4.66 4.52
C ARG A 58 -3.12 -3.35 4.74
N ILE A 59 -3.77 -2.29 5.22
CA ILE A 59 -3.06 -1.07 5.63
C ILE A 59 -2.22 -1.37 6.88
N SER A 60 -1.00 -0.85 6.92
CA SER A 60 -0.13 -0.87 8.10
C SER A 60 0.45 0.53 8.37
N VAL A 61 -0.34 1.39 9.03
CA VAL A 61 0.12 2.71 9.50
C VAL A 61 1.31 2.57 10.45
N GLN A 62 1.26 1.56 11.33
CA GLN A 62 2.33 1.29 12.29
C GLN A 62 3.68 1.04 11.64
N LYS A 63 3.73 0.29 10.53
CA LYS A 63 4.99 0.06 9.79
C LYS A 63 5.55 1.35 9.22
N VAL A 64 4.71 2.18 8.61
CA VAL A 64 5.11 3.50 8.10
C VAL A 64 5.64 4.39 9.23
N CYS A 65 4.88 4.58 10.31
CA CYS A 65 5.29 5.40 11.45
C CYS A 65 6.57 4.89 12.13
N SER A 66 6.71 3.57 12.30
CA SER A 66 7.89 2.96 12.92
C SER A 66 9.14 3.13 12.06
N LEU A 67 9.00 3.05 10.73
CA LEU A 67 10.09 3.28 9.80
C LEU A 67 10.53 4.74 9.81
N VAL A 68 9.61 5.68 9.56
CA VAL A 68 9.94 7.12 9.48
C VAL A 68 10.46 7.64 10.82
N GLY A 69 10.02 7.07 11.95
CA GLY A 69 10.53 7.39 13.28
C GLY A 69 12.04 7.15 13.44
N LYS A 70 12.63 6.27 12.63
CA LYS A 70 14.07 5.95 12.63
C LYS A 70 14.88 6.82 11.66
N PHE A 71 14.24 7.64 10.83
CA PHE A 71 14.95 8.45 9.85
C PHE A 71 15.63 9.66 10.51
N ASN A 72 16.92 9.83 10.21
CA ASN A 72 17.68 11.04 10.47
C ASN A 72 17.23 12.17 9.52
N LYS A 73 17.78 13.38 9.72
CA LYS A 73 17.43 14.56 8.89
C LYS A 73 17.68 14.30 7.39
N PHE A 74 18.84 13.72 7.04
CA PHE A 74 19.20 13.46 5.65
C PHE A 74 18.15 12.60 4.93
N LYS A 75 17.75 11.47 5.53
CA LYS A 75 16.72 10.58 4.97
C LYS A 75 15.36 11.27 4.85
N ARG A 76 15.01 12.15 5.78
CA ARG A 76 13.76 12.95 5.73
C ARG A 76 13.80 13.95 4.58
N ASP A 77 14.92 14.65 4.41
CA ASP A 77 15.10 15.61 3.30
C ASP A 77 14.92 14.90 1.94
N LEU A 78 15.43 13.67 1.77
CA LEU A 78 15.25 12.88 0.55
C LEU A 78 13.77 12.55 0.24
N VAL A 79 12.97 12.27 1.28
CA VAL A 79 11.53 12.00 1.17
C VAL A 79 10.76 13.27 0.78
N GLU A 80 11.13 14.41 1.35
CA GLU A 80 10.55 15.71 1.00
C GLU A 80 10.88 16.11 -0.44
N GLU A 81 12.11 15.84 -0.89
CA GLU A 81 12.59 16.18 -2.24
C GLU A 81 11.72 15.57 -3.35
N ILE A 82 11.26 14.32 -3.15
CA ILE A 82 10.37 13.60 -4.08
C ILE A 82 8.88 13.91 -3.89
N GLY A 83 8.54 14.82 -2.97
CA GLY A 83 7.17 15.27 -2.71
C GLY A 83 6.35 14.33 -1.83
N PHE A 84 6.98 13.37 -1.14
CA PHE A 84 6.31 12.46 -0.19
C PHE A 84 6.46 12.91 1.27
N GLY A 85 6.89 14.16 1.51
CA GLY A 85 7.12 14.72 2.85
C GLY A 85 5.94 14.58 3.81
N GLY A 86 4.69 14.62 3.31
CA GLY A 86 3.51 14.44 4.15
C GLY A 86 3.44 13.08 4.85
N MET A 87 4.10 12.05 4.31
CA MET A 87 4.21 10.73 4.95
C MET A 87 5.02 10.77 6.25
N LEU A 88 5.93 11.74 6.40
CA LEU A 88 6.75 11.90 7.60
C LEU A 88 5.94 12.41 8.81
N GLY A 89 4.78 13.02 8.55
CA GLY A 89 3.91 13.64 9.56
C GLY A 89 2.74 12.76 10.03
N ILE A 90 2.61 11.54 9.52
CA ILE A 90 1.51 10.64 9.86
C ILE A 90 1.60 10.24 11.35
N LYS A 91 0.50 10.42 12.07
CA LYS A 91 0.39 10.01 13.47
C LYS A 91 0.17 8.51 13.59
N MET A 92 0.69 7.92 14.66
CA MET A 92 0.49 6.51 14.96
C MET A 92 -1.00 6.25 15.23
N LEU A 93 -1.64 5.50 14.34
CA LEU A 93 -3.02 5.03 14.49
C LEU A 93 -2.97 3.56 14.90
N ALA A 94 -2.87 3.31 16.21
CA ALA A 94 -2.64 1.98 16.77
C ALA A 94 -3.68 0.94 16.31
N LYS A 95 -4.93 1.37 16.12
CA LYS A 95 -6.00 0.52 15.57
C LYS A 95 -6.94 1.34 14.69
N LEU A 96 -7.09 0.94 13.43
CA LEU A 96 -8.11 1.50 12.55
C LEU A 96 -9.48 0.90 12.90
N ASN A 97 -10.52 1.71 12.90
CA ASN A 97 -11.89 1.22 13.04
C ASN A 97 -12.36 0.60 11.72
N LEU A 98 -12.21 -0.72 11.59
CA LEU A 98 -12.49 -1.42 10.34
C LEU A 98 -13.99 -1.50 10.00
N LYS A 99 -14.86 -1.41 11.01
CA LYS A 99 -16.32 -1.28 10.78
C LYS A 99 -16.61 0.05 10.09
N PHE A 100 -16.02 1.13 10.58
CA PHE A 100 -16.13 2.45 9.97
C PHE A 100 -15.53 2.46 8.56
N SER A 101 -14.35 1.87 8.35
CA SER A 101 -13.77 1.72 7.00
C SER A 101 -14.70 1.00 6.04
N ALA A 102 -15.25 -0.14 6.44
CA ALA A 102 -16.16 -0.91 5.59
C ALA A 102 -17.44 -0.12 5.27
N TRP A 103 -18.01 0.55 6.28
CA TRP A 103 -19.20 1.39 6.14
C TRP A 103 -19.00 2.55 5.14
N LEU A 104 -17.82 3.20 5.18
CA LEU A 104 -17.45 4.26 4.25
C LEU A 104 -17.28 3.71 2.83
N MET A 105 -16.52 2.63 2.69
CA MET A 105 -16.25 2.02 1.38
C MET A 105 -17.52 1.51 0.70
N GLU A 106 -18.48 0.97 1.46
CA GLU A 106 -19.79 0.57 0.92
C GLU A 106 -20.57 1.76 0.33
N ARG A 107 -20.41 2.94 0.93
CA ARG A 107 -21.09 4.19 0.54
C ARG A 107 -20.37 5.01 -0.53
N VAL A 108 -19.18 4.59 -0.95
CA VAL A 108 -18.52 5.17 -2.12
C VAL A 108 -19.27 4.77 -3.39
N ASP A 109 -19.65 5.74 -4.19
CA ASP A 109 -20.14 5.58 -5.54
C ASP A 109 -18.99 5.88 -6.51
N VAL A 110 -18.48 4.82 -7.15
CA VAL A 110 -17.27 4.88 -7.99
C VAL A 110 -17.52 5.66 -9.28
N GLU A 111 -18.73 5.56 -9.84
CA GLU A 111 -19.05 6.21 -11.12
C GLU A 111 -19.14 7.73 -10.95
N SER A 112 -19.83 8.17 -9.89
CA SER A 112 -19.96 9.60 -9.58
C SER A 112 -18.78 10.17 -8.77
N SER A 113 -17.83 9.34 -8.34
CA SER A 113 -16.73 9.73 -7.44
C SER A 113 -17.25 10.43 -6.17
N THR A 114 -18.28 9.87 -5.53
CA THR A 114 -18.88 10.44 -4.32
C THR A 114 -18.85 9.50 -3.13
N LEU A 115 -18.85 10.06 -1.93
CA LEU A 115 -19.08 9.36 -0.67
C LEU A 115 -20.41 9.80 -0.09
N LYS A 116 -21.37 8.88 0.00
CA LYS A 116 -22.68 9.15 0.61
C LYS A 116 -22.55 9.18 2.13
N ILE A 117 -23.03 10.25 2.76
CA ILE A 117 -23.11 10.37 4.22
C ILE A 117 -24.45 9.81 4.68
N ASP A 118 -25.52 10.32 4.07
CA ASP A 118 -26.90 9.85 4.19
C ASP A 118 -27.65 10.04 2.87
N GLU A 119 -28.99 9.93 2.88
CA GLU A 119 -29.85 10.04 1.70
C GLU A 119 -29.78 11.42 1.02
N GLN A 120 -29.40 12.48 1.74
CA GLN A 120 -29.41 13.85 1.24
C GLN A 120 -28.01 14.44 1.07
N ARG A 121 -27.04 13.96 1.85
CA ARG A 121 -25.69 14.54 1.92
C ARG A 121 -24.67 13.63 1.26
N VAL A 122 -23.88 14.21 0.35
CA VAL A 122 -22.81 13.54 -0.37
C VAL A 122 -21.54 14.40 -0.38
N LEU A 123 -20.38 13.76 -0.29
CA LEU A 123 -19.08 14.40 -0.48
C LEU A 123 -18.53 14.03 -1.85
N GLN A 124 -18.05 15.01 -2.59
CA GLN A 124 -17.30 14.78 -3.83
C GLN A 124 -15.87 14.37 -3.48
N ILE A 125 -15.37 13.31 -4.11
CA ILE A 125 -13.99 12.84 -3.96
C ILE A 125 -13.22 13.25 -5.21
N GLN A 126 -12.15 14.03 -5.03
CA GLN A 126 -11.27 14.44 -6.10
C GLN A 126 -9.79 14.22 -5.72
N ASP A 127 -8.90 14.19 -6.71
CA ASP A 127 -7.46 14.00 -6.50
C ASP A 127 -6.89 14.99 -5.46
N HIS A 128 -7.32 16.25 -5.55
CA HIS A 128 -6.86 17.31 -4.67
C HIS A 128 -7.28 17.09 -3.19
N ASP A 129 -8.29 16.28 -2.92
CA ASP A 129 -8.66 15.89 -1.55
C ASP A 129 -7.65 14.90 -0.96
N VAL A 130 -7.15 13.97 -1.77
CA VAL A 130 -6.02 13.10 -1.37
C VAL A 130 -4.77 13.95 -1.15
N GLN A 131 -4.52 14.94 -2.01
CA GLN A 131 -3.43 15.88 -1.84
C GLN A 131 -3.55 16.67 -0.53
N LYS A 132 -4.74 17.15 -0.17
CA LYS A 132 -4.95 17.80 1.13
C LYS A 132 -4.65 16.84 2.27
N VAL A 133 -5.19 15.62 2.21
CA VAL A 133 -5.08 14.64 3.31
C VAL A 133 -3.64 14.21 3.55
N PHE A 134 -2.87 13.95 2.49
CA PHE A 134 -1.55 13.33 2.60
C PHE A 134 -0.39 14.18 2.11
N SER A 135 -0.65 15.33 1.47
CA SER A 135 0.36 16.14 0.77
C SER A 135 1.20 15.34 -0.22
N LEU A 136 0.55 14.44 -0.96
CA LEU A 136 1.16 13.71 -2.07
C LEU A 136 1.25 14.58 -3.33
N PRO A 137 2.14 14.25 -4.28
CA PRO A 137 2.15 14.97 -5.55
C PRO A 137 0.86 14.71 -6.34
N CYS A 138 0.30 15.78 -6.90
CA CYS A 138 -0.91 15.80 -7.72
C CYS A 138 -0.55 16.41 -9.07
N GLY A 139 0.45 15.81 -9.74
CA GLY A 139 0.96 16.29 -11.01
C GLY A 139 0.01 16.04 -12.18
N THR A 140 0.43 16.38 -13.40
CA THR A 140 -0.39 16.28 -14.61
C THR A 140 -0.20 14.96 -15.35
N ARG A 141 0.84 14.19 -15.04
CA ARG A 141 1.13 12.92 -15.71
C ARG A 141 0.38 11.77 -15.01
N SER A 142 -0.27 10.94 -15.81
CA SER A 142 -0.86 9.69 -15.31
C SER A 142 0.24 8.66 -15.01
N ILE A 143 0.03 7.86 -13.96
CA ILE A 143 0.85 6.68 -13.69
C ILE A 143 0.24 5.52 -14.47
N CYS A 144 0.93 5.06 -15.50
CA CYS A 144 0.53 3.91 -16.30
C CYS A 144 1.61 2.83 -16.21
N PRO A 145 1.24 1.53 -16.25
CA PRO A 145 2.21 0.48 -16.48
C PRO A 145 2.86 0.73 -17.83
N ASP A 146 4.15 1.06 -17.85
CA ASP A 146 4.92 1.27 -19.06
C ASP A 146 5.95 0.15 -19.23
N THR A 147 6.26 -0.16 -20.48
CA THR A 147 7.26 -1.17 -20.90
C THR A 147 8.65 -0.57 -21.13
N THR A 148 8.87 0.69 -20.73
CA THR A 148 10.17 1.35 -20.86
C THR A 148 11.26 0.59 -20.08
N GLU A 149 12.48 0.55 -20.64
CA GLU A 149 13.62 -0.07 -19.96
C GLU A 149 13.85 0.57 -18.58
N PRO A 150 14.05 -0.25 -17.52
CA PRO A 150 14.33 0.26 -16.18
C PRO A 150 15.63 1.08 -16.14
N SER A 151 15.62 2.18 -15.39
CA SER A 151 16.80 3.00 -15.13
C SER A 151 17.85 2.24 -14.32
N GLU A 152 19.08 2.75 -14.28
CA GLU A 152 20.14 2.11 -13.50
C GLU A 152 19.82 2.05 -12.00
N ALA A 153 19.11 3.03 -11.45
CA ALA A 153 18.63 2.99 -10.07
C ALA A 153 17.56 1.91 -9.87
N CYS A 154 16.59 1.77 -10.79
CA CYS A 154 15.62 0.68 -10.73
C CYS A 154 16.29 -0.69 -10.79
N LYS A 155 17.24 -0.88 -11.73
CA LYS A 155 18.03 -2.11 -11.85
C LYS A 155 18.82 -2.40 -10.58
N GLU A 156 19.47 -1.39 -10.02
CA GLU A 156 20.28 -1.53 -8.82
C GLU A 156 19.43 -1.83 -7.59
N PHE A 157 18.28 -1.17 -7.43
CA PHE A 157 17.35 -1.50 -6.37
C PHE A 157 16.84 -2.94 -6.48
N MET A 158 16.51 -3.41 -7.70
CA MET A 158 16.10 -4.80 -7.94
C MET A 158 17.21 -5.82 -7.61
N ARG A 159 18.48 -5.49 -7.87
CA ARG A 159 19.62 -6.32 -7.44
C ARG A 159 19.73 -6.32 -5.91
N ALA A 160 19.75 -5.14 -5.29
CA ALA A 160 19.87 -5.00 -3.85
C ALA A 160 18.72 -5.71 -3.10
N SER A 161 17.49 -5.62 -3.60
CA SER A 161 16.33 -6.23 -2.98
C SER A 161 16.38 -7.77 -2.99
N ALA A 162 16.95 -8.35 -4.05
CA ALA A 162 17.17 -9.79 -4.17
C ALA A 162 18.21 -10.32 -3.17
N TYR A 163 19.19 -9.50 -2.79
CA TYR A 163 20.14 -9.85 -1.72
C TYR A 163 19.55 -9.69 -0.32
N LEU A 164 18.72 -8.65 -0.12
CA LEU A 164 18.14 -8.32 1.20
C LEU A 164 17.00 -9.24 1.61
N SER A 165 16.32 -9.90 0.66
CA SER A 165 15.27 -10.87 0.97
C SER A 165 15.12 -11.91 -0.15
N LYS A 166 14.59 -13.11 0.17
CA LYS A 166 14.22 -14.14 -0.83
C LYS A 166 12.99 -13.70 -1.66
N GLY A 167 13.16 -12.66 -2.46
CA GLY A 167 12.15 -12.10 -3.37
C GLY A 167 12.46 -10.65 -3.74
N ALA A 168 12.81 -10.41 -5.01
CA ALA A 168 13.24 -9.11 -5.55
C ALA A 168 12.20 -7.97 -5.45
N HIS A 169 10.99 -8.28 -4.96
CA HIS A 169 9.88 -7.33 -4.90
C HIS A 169 9.25 -7.21 -3.50
N SER A 170 9.87 -7.75 -2.44
CA SER A 170 9.25 -7.72 -1.11
C SER A 170 9.27 -6.32 -0.47
N LEU A 171 8.16 -5.88 0.15
CA LEU A 171 8.17 -4.71 1.04
C LEU A 171 9.20 -4.84 2.17
N LYS A 172 9.56 -6.08 2.56
CA LYS A 172 10.65 -6.35 3.50
C LYS A 172 12.01 -5.91 2.95
N ALA A 173 12.26 -6.08 1.66
CA ALA A 173 13.49 -5.62 1.03
C ALA A 173 13.55 -4.10 0.96
N ALA A 174 12.43 -3.45 0.61
CA ALA A 174 12.33 -1.99 0.67
C ALA A 174 12.59 -1.48 2.09
N GLU A 175 11.97 -2.09 3.11
CA GLU A 175 12.21 -1.76 4.52
C GLU A 175 13.68 -1.91 4.92
N ALA A 176 14.30 -3.04 4.57
CA ALA A 176 15.71 -3.30 4.86
C ALA A 176 16.63 -2.27 4.19
N TYR A 177 16.35 -1.90 2.94
CA TYR A 177 17.12 -0.86 2.23
C TYR A 177 17.00 0.50 2.93
N LEU A 178 15.79 0.88 3.34
CA LEU A 178 15.51 2.15 4.02
C LEU A 178 16.16 2.25 5.41
N LEU A 179 16.40 1.12 6.07
CA LEU A 179 17.02 1.04 7.39
C LEU A 179 18.56 0.99 7.37
N ARG A 180 19.19 0.97 6.19
CA ARG A 180 20.65 1.00 6.06
C ARG A 180 21.26 2.26 6.66
N ASP A 181 22.25 2.11 7.54
CA ASP A 181 22.94 3.23 8.19
C ASP A 181 23.95 3.95 7.28
N ASP A 182 24.38 3.29 6.20
CA ASP A 182 25.37 3.82 5.25
C ASP A 182 24.78 4.74 4.16
N ILE A 183 23.45 4.98 4.17
CA ILE A 183 22.80 5.96 3.30
C ILE A 183 22.89 7.35 3.95
N ASN A 184 23.78 8.19 3.42
CA ASN A 184 24.15 9.50 3.95
C ASN A 184 24.65 10.44 2.84
N GLY A 185 25.19 11.61 3.21
CA GLY A 185 25.65 12.63 2.26
C GLY A 185 26.80 12.22 1.33
N ASP A 186 27.54 11.16 1.66
CA ASP A 186 28.62 10.63 0.83
C ASP A 186 28.15 9.50 -0.12
N SER A 187 26.85 9.17 -0.07
CA SER A 187 26.25 8.16 -0.95
C SER A 187 26.23 8.61 -2.40
N SER A 188 26.44 7.67 -3.33
CA SER A 188 26.29 7.94 -4.76
C SER A 188 24.85 8.30 -5.12
N ASN A 189 24.66 9.02 -6.24
CA ASN A 189 23.33 9.35 -6.76
C ASN A 189 22.45 8.11 -6.93
N VAL A 190 23.02 6.99 -7.40
CA VAL A 190 22.29 5.73 -7.56
C VAL A 190 21.78 5.20 -6.21
N GLN A 191 22.58 5.28 -5.14
CA GLN A 191 22.14 4.85 -3.80
C GLN A 191 21.03 5.76 -3.25
N ILE A 192 21.15 7.08 -3.47
CA ILE A 192 20.13 8.06 -3.08
C ILE A 192 18.82 7.81 -3.84
N ASP A 193 18.90 7.54 -5.13
CA ASP A 193 17.74 7.21 -5.97
C ASP A 193 17.09 5.88 -5.57
N CYS A 194 17.89 4.85 -5.29
CA CYS A 194 17.41 3.59 -4.73
C CYS A 194 16.69 3.79 -3.38
N PHE A 195 17.17 4.69 -2.51
CA PHE A 195 16.47 5.02 -1.27
C PHE A 195 15.10 5.65 -1.54
N LYS A 196 15.02 6.59 -2.49
CA LYS A 196 13.75 7.23 -2.90
C LYS A 196 12.77 6.21 -3.50
N ILE A 197 13.24 5.33 -4.38
CA ILE A 197 12.48 4.20 -4.94
C ILE A 197 11.93 3.32 -3.81
N ALA A 198 12.80 2.87 -2.91
CA ALA A 198 12.43 2.01 -1.79
C ALA A 198 11.34 2.66 -0.93
N PHE A 199 11.46 3.96 -0.68
CA PHE A 199 10.50 4.70 0.15
C PHE A 199 9.12 4.71 -0.48
N VAL A 200 9.02 5.05 -1.77
CA VAL A 200 7.74 5.08 -2.49
C VAL A 200 7.11 3.68 -2.51
N ILE A 201 7.88 2.63 -2.83
CA ILE A 201 7.40 1.25 -2.81
C ILE A 201 6.85 0.88 -1.42
N PHE A 202 7.59 1.22 -0.37
CA PHE A 202 7.22 0.90 1.01
C PHE A 202 5.91 1.56 1.43
N VAL A 203 5.76 2.87 1.20
CA VAL A 203 4.53 3.60 1.60
C VAL A 203 3.34 3.26 0.72
N VAL A 204 3.54 3.04 -0.59
CA VAL A 204 2.46 2.59 -1.47
C VAL A 204 1.97 1.21 -1.07
N GLY A 205 2.87 0.27 -0.85
CA GLY A 205 2.51 -1.11 -0.51
C GLY A 205 1.92 -1.29 0.89
N HIS A 206 2.24 -0.41 1.85
CA HIS A 206 1.71 -0.50 3.22
C HIS A 206 0.53 0.43 3.51
N LEU A 207 0.33 1.50 2.75
CA LEU A 207 -0.63 2.54 3.14
C LEU A 207 -1.47 3.05 1.97
N LEU A 208 -0.85 3.46 0.87
CA LEU A 208 -1.53 4.22 -0.18
C LEU A 208 -2.27 3.35 -1.20
N ALA A 209 -1.77 2.15 -1.49
CA ALA A 209 -2.44 1.19 -2.37
C ALA A 209 -2.14 -0.27 -1.97
N PRO A 210 -2.34 -0.67 -0.70
CA PRO A 210 -2.08 -2.04 -0.29
C PRO A 210 -3.00 -3.00 -1.05
N SER A 211 -2.47 -4.14 -1.49
CA SER A 211 -3.19 -5.17 -2.27
C SER A 211 -3.31 -6.50 -1.52
N THR A 212 -4.12 -7.43 -2.03
CA THR A 212 -4.26 -8.78 -1.46
C THR A 212 -3.11 -9.72 -1.81
N LYS A 213 -2.38 -9.46 -2.89
CA LYS A 213 -1.25 -10.28 -3.34
C LYS A 213 0.04 -9.72 -2.76
N HIS A 214 0.81 -10.58 -2.08
CA HIS A 214 2.21 -10.31 -1.73
C HIS A 214 3.16 -10.52 -2.91
N ASP A 215 2.61 -10.76 -4.12
CA ASP A 215 3.34 -10.80 -5.38
C ASP A 215 3.43 -9.40 -5.97
N TYR A 216 4.44 -8.66 -5.53
CA TYR A 216 4.85 -7.36 -6.06
C TYR A 216 5.60 -7.47 -7.41
N ILE A 217 5.46 -8.60 -8.11
CA ILE A 217 6.05 -8.86 -9.44
C ILE A 217 5.56 -7.83 -10.48
N THR A 218 4.44 -7.16 -10.21
CA THR A 218 3.93 -6.05 -11.03
C THR A 218 3.70 -4.81 -10.16
N ILE A 219 4.78 -4.12 -9.77
CA ILE A 219 4.67 -2.71 -9.35
C ILE A 219 4.25 -1.92 -10.61
N ASP A 220 2.95 -1.66 -10.71
CA ASP A 220 2.31 -0.99 -11.86
C ASP A 220 2.69 0.50 -11.99
N PHE A 221 3.34 1.06 -10.96
CA PHE A 221 3.91 2.41 -10.94
C PHE A 221 5.42 2.47 -11.22
N TRP A 222 6.05 1.38 -11.68
CA TRP A 222 7.50 1.36 -11.96
C TRP A 222 7.92 2.47 -12.92
N ALA A 223 7.10 2.76 -13.92
CA ALA A 223 7.33 3.83 -14.89
C ALA A 223 7.53 5.20 -14.22
N ALA A 224 6.77 5.49 -13.15
CA ALA A 224 6.89 6.72 -12.39
C ALA A 224 8.16 6.80 -11.53
N LEU A 225 8.81 5.66 -11.28
CA LEU A 225 10.08 5.56 -10.56
C LEU A 225 11.29 5.52 -11.50
N ASN A 226 11.07 5.49 -12.81
CA ASN A 226 12.16 5.37 -13.77
C ASN A 226 13.05 6.61 -13.80
N ASP A 227 12.43 7.79 -13.67
CA ASP A 227 13.10 9.08 -13.52
C ASP A 227 12.69 9.72 -12.20
N ILE A 228 13.59 9.64 -11.21
CA ILE A 228 13.38 10.13 -9.85
C ILE A 228 13.13 11.64 -9.82
N SER A 229 13.72 12.39 -10.75
CA SER A 229 13.52 13.84 -10.84
C SER A 229 12.07 14.21 -11.20
N GLN A 230 11.34 13.29 -11.84
CA GLN A 230 9.99 13.48 -12.35
C GLN A 230 8.90 12.92 -11.44
N ILE A 231 9.24 12.28 -10.30
CA ILE A 231 8.25 11.66 -9.40
C ILE A 231 7.10 12.62 -9.05
N LYS A 232 7.41 13.91 -8.85
CA LYS A 232 6.43 14.94 -8.49
C LYS A 232 5.49 15.34 -9.63
N GLU A 233 5.88 15.09 -10.87
CA GLU A 233 5.08 15.40 -12.06
C GLU A 233 3.95 14.39 -12.29
N PHE A 234 4.02 13.24 -11.61
CA PHE A 234 2.98 12.21 -11.64
C PHE A 234 1.87 12.49 -10.65
N ASN A 235 0.65 12.12 -11.02
CA ASN A 235 -0.54 12.23 -10.18
C ASN A 235 -0.67 11.01 -9.27
N TRP A 236 0.08 11.02 -8.15
CA TRP A 236 -0.04 9.98 -7.13
C TRP A 236 -1.39 10.00 -6.41
N CYS A 237 -2.07 11.15 -6.40
CA CYS A 237 -3.39 11.29 -5.82
C CYS A 237 -4.44 10.50 -6.61
N ALA A 238 -4.46 10.65 -7.94
CA ALA A 238 -5.30 9.84 -8.84
C ALA A 238 -4.99 8.35 -8.72
N TYR A 239 -3.71 7.98 -8.64
CA TYR A 239 -3.30 6.58 -8.45
C TYR A 239 -3.89 5.98 -7.15
N VAL A 240 -3.85 6.72 -6.04
CA VAL A 240 -4.47 6.29 -4.77
C VAL A 240 -5.98 6.10 -4.91
N LEU A 241 -6.68 7.04 -5.57
CA LEU A 241 -8.12 6.94 -5.79
C LEU A 241 -8.50 5.78 -6.70
N GLU A 242 -7.72 5.53 -7.76
CA GLU A 242 -7.96 4.40 -8.66
C GLU A 242 -7.89 3.06 -7.91
N HIS A 243 -6.84 2.86 -7.10
CA HIS A 243 -6.69 1.64 -6.30
C HIS A 243 -7.76 1.54 -5.20
N LEU A 244 -8.17 2.66 -4.61
CA LEU A 244 -9.29 2.69 -3.66
C LEU A 244 -10.61 2.30 -4.33
N ASN A 245 -10.89 2.79 -5.54
CA ASN A 245 -12.10 2.47 -6.29
C ASN A 245 -12.15 0.97 -6.67
N ARG A 246 -11.01 0.40 -7.10
CA ARG A 246 -10.88 -1.05 -7.31
C ARG A 246 -11.15 -1.83 -6.02
N ALA A 247 -10.64 -1.33 -4.88
CA ALA A 247 -10.86 -1.94 -3.57
C ALA A 247 -12.33 -1.88 -3.12
N VAL A 248 -13.03 -0.78 -3.38
CA VAL A 248 -14.46 -0.62 -3.13
C VAL A 248 -15.27 -1.62 -3.96
N GLY A 249 -14.98 -1.77 -5.25
CA GLY A 249 -15.64 -2.75 -6.11
C GLY A 249 -15.46 -4.19 -5.63
N LYS A 250 -14.25 -4.53 -5.17
CA LYS A 250 -13.96 -5.82 -4.55
C LYS A 250 -14.75 -6.01 -3.26
N LEU A 251 -14.74 -5.04 -2.34
CA LEU A 251 -15.49 -5.10 -1.09
C LEU A 251 -16.98 -5.39 -1.33
N LYS A 252 -17.61 -4.62 -2.22
CA LYS A 252 -19.04 -4.78 -2.55
C LYS A 252 -19.33 -6.17 -3.14
N THR A 253 -18.40 -6.71 -3.93
CA THR A 253 -18.49 -8.07 -4.46
C THR A 253 -18.37 -9.13 -3.35
N ASP A 254 -17.41 -8.97 -2.43
CA ASP A 254 -17.22 -9.89 -1.31
C ASP A 254 -18.44 -9.92 -0.37
N ILE A 255 -19.06 -8.76 -0.11
CA ILE A 255 -20.30 -8.64 0.68
C ILE A 255 -21.46 -9.33 -0.05
N ARG A 256 -21.66 -9.04 -1.34
CA ARG A 256 -22.73 -9.66 -2.15
C ARG A 256 -22.61 -11.19 -2.19
N ASN A 257 -21.38 -11.70 -2.25
CA ASN A 257 -21.09 -13.13 -2.27
C ASN A 257 -21.14 -13.78 -0.87
N ARG A 258 -21.42 -13.00 0.18
CA ARG A 258 -21.47 -13.45 1.58
C ARG A 258 -20.17 -14.13 2.03
N ASN A 259 -19.03 -13.59 1.61
CA ASN A 259 -17.73 -14.09 2.05
C ASN A 259 -17.61 -13.94 3.58
N ILE A 260 -17.20 -15.00 4.26
CA ILE A 260 -17.06 -15.03 5.73
C ILE A 260 -15.98 -14.05 6.20
N THR A 261 -14.93 -13.87 5.40
CA THR A 261 -13.85 -12.93 5.68
C THR A 261 -13.69 -11.94 4.54
N VAL A 262 -13.57 -10.66 4.90
CA VAL A 262 -13.37 -9.54 4.00
C VAL A 262 -12.06 -8.86 4.34
N HIS A 263 -11.15 -8.83 3.36
CA HIS A 263 -9.87 -8.13 3.48
C HIS A 263 -9.96 -6.75 2.82
N LEU A 264 -9.94 -5.68 3.63
CA LEU A 264 -9.90 -4.31 3.15
C LEU A 264 -8.52 -3.99 2.56
N VAL A 265 -8.53 -3.58 1.29
CA VAL A 265 -7.38 -3.15 0.49
C VAL A 265 -7.59 -1.69 0.04
N GLY A 266 -6.60 -1.11 -0.65
CA GLY A 266 -6.61 0.32 -1.00
C GLY A 266 -6.52 1.24 0.23
N CYS A 267 -6.41 2.55 0.01
CA CYS A 267 -6.23 3.52 1.10
C CYS A 267 -7.56 3.88 1.79
N HIS A 268 -8.21 2.93 2.49
CA HIS A 268 -9.41 3.26 3.26
C HIS A 268 -9.15 4.23 4.43
N LEU A 269 -7.89 4.44 4.84
CA LEU A 269 -7.51 5.51 5.76
C LEU A 269 -7.84 6.90 5.20
N PHE A 270 -7.67 7.11 3.89
CA PHE A 270 -8.08 8.34 3.22
C PHE A 270 -9.55 8.63 3.51
N LEU A 271 -10.44 7.64 3.33
CA LEU A 271 -11.87 7.82 3.55
C LEU A 271 -12.18 8.18 5.01
N GLN A 272 -11.52 7.56 5.99
CA GLN A 272 -11.75 7.90 7.39
C GLN A 272 -11.41 9.36 7.68
N VAL A 273 -10.23 9.81 7.25
CA VAL A 273 -9.79 11.19 7.49
C VAL A 273 -10.64 12.17 6.68
N PHE A 274 -10.85 11.89 5.40
CA PHE A 274 -11.64 12.73 4.51
C PHE A 274 -13.06 12.93 5.04
N TYR A 275 -13.72 11.85 5.47
CA TYR A 275 -15.06 11.93 6.04
C TYR A 275 -15.07 12.74 7.34
N LEU A 276 -14.24 12.37 8.32
CA LEU A 276 -14.21 13.04 9.62
C LEU A 276 -13.80 14.51 9.52
N ASP A 277 -12.91 14.84 8.58
CA ASP A 277 -12.49 16.21 8.35
C ASP A 277 -13.66 17.02 7.76
N ASN A 278 -14.51 16.46 6.91
CA ASN A 278 -15.62 17.20 6.27
C ASN A 278 -16.91 17.27 7.11
N LEU A 279 -16.92 16.76 8.35
CA LEU A 279 -18.08 16.90 9.24
C LEU A 279 -17.94 18.09 10.18
N ASP A 280 -19.08 18.68 10.56
CA ASP A 280 -19.15 19.57 11.71
C ASP A 280 -19.33 18.76 12.99
N LEU A 281 -18.23 18.58 13.71
CA LEU A 281 -18.17 17.90 15.01
C LEU A 281 -18.02 18.89 16.17
N GLY A 282 -18.36 20.17 15.96
CA GLY A 282 -18.24 21.24 16.94
C GLY A 282 -16.81 21.33 17.51
N PRO A 283 -16.61 21.18 18.83
CA PRO A 283 -15.28 21.25 19.45
C PRO A 283 -14.27 20.20 18.97
N LEU A 284 -14.73 19.10 18.34
CA LEU A 284 -13.83 18.07 17.81
C LEU A 284 -13.35 18.38 16.38
N SER A 285 -13.98 19.33 15.68
CA SER A 285 -13.59 19.73 14.32
C SER A 285 -12.15 20.23 14.28
N LYS A 286 -11.40 19.86 13.24
CA LYS A 286 -10.01 20.29 13.05
C LYS A 286 -9.94 21.60 12.28
N THR A 287 -9.00 22.46 12.65
CA THR A 287 -8.70 23.71 11.91
C THR A 287 -8.35 23.36 10.47
N LYS A 288 -8.71 24.20 9.49
CA LYS A 288 -8.55 23.93 8.04
C LYS A 288 -7.28 24.52 7.42
N ASP A 289 -6.44 25.16 8.23
CA ASP A 289 -5.28 25.95 7.84
C ASP A 289 -3.96 25.15 7.79
N HIS A 290 -4.00 23.86 8.14
CA HIS A 290 -2.81 23.02 8.20
C HIS A 290 -2.89 21.83 7.22
N LEU A 291 -1.78 21.56 6.55
CA LEU A 291 -1.55 20.41 5.67
C LEU A 291 -0.24 19.70 6.05
N PRO A 292 -0.12 18.38 5.84
CA PRO A 292 -1.18 17.45 5.39
C PRO A 292 -2.26 17.27 6.46
N ARG A 293 -3.53 17.06 6.08
CA ARG A 293 -4.61 16.92 7.08
C ARG A 293 -4.38 15.77 8.06
N ILE A 294 -3.86 14.64 7.59
CA ILE A 294 -3.60 13.43 8.40
C ILE A 294 -2.76 13.72 9.67
N SER A 295 -1.91 14.76 9.66
CA SER A 295 -1.07 15.10 10.82
C SER A 295 -1.88 15.56 12.04
N LEU A 296 -3.13 16.00 11.82
CA LEU A 296 -4.04 16.48 12.85
C LEU A 296 -4.90 15.37 13.48
N PHE A 297 -4.87 14.16 12.90
CA PHE A 297 -5.71 13.02 13.27
C PHE A 297 -4.86 11.97 13.99
N ASP A 298 -4.66 12.16 15.29
CA ASP A 298 -4.11 11.11 16.16
C ASP A 298 -5.17 10.06 16.55
N TYR A 299 -4.71 8.94 17.11
CA TYR A 299 -5.56 7.80 17.45
C TYR A 299 -6.73 8.17 18.38
N GLU A 300 -6.48 8.95 19.43
CA GLU A 300 -7.51 9.30 20.41
C GLU A 300 -8.54 10.28 19.82
N SER A 301 -8.10 11.23 19.01
CA SER A 301 -9.00 12.16 18.34
C SER A 301 -9.89 11.46 17.32
N VAL A 302 -9.34 10.60 16.47
CA VAL A 302 -10.12 9.80 15.50
C VAL A 302 -11.13 8.92 16.22
N LYS A 303 -10.70 8.23 17.29
CA LYS A 303 -11.58 7.38 18.09
C LYS A 303 -12.78 8.16 18.65
N LYS A 304 -12.53 9.31 19.30
CA LYS A 304 -13.59 10.17 19.86
C LYS A 304 -14.53 10.71 18.78
N MET A 305 -14.00 11.13 17.64
CA MET A 305 -14.83 11.59 16.53
C MET A 305 -15.75 10.47 16.03
N ILE A 306 -15.23 9.25 15.86
CA ILE A 306 -16.04 8.10 15.43
C ILE A 306 -17.11 7.77 16.48
N GLU A 307 -16.78 7.80 17.77
CA GLU A 307 -17.75 7.57 18.85
C GLU A 307 -18.94 8.54 18.79
N VAL A 308 -18.69 9.84 18.53
CA VAL A 308 -19.73 10.87 18.47
C VAL A 308 -20.66 10.69 17.26
N ILE A 309 -20.15 10.26 16.11
CA ILE A 309 -20.95 10.06 14.90
C ILE A 309 -21.64 8.70 14.84
N THR A 310 -21.31 7.79 15.77
CA THR A 310 -21.86 6.43 15.80
C THR A 310 -23.27 6.45 16.38
N SER A 311 -24.22 5.90 15.63
CA SER A 311 -25.58 5.63 16.08
C SER A 311 -25.93 4.16 15.82
N ASN A 312 -26.55 3.49 16.79
CA ASN A 312 -27.06 2.13 16.60
C ASN A 312 -28.58 2.20 16.44
N VAL A 313 -29.09 1.75 15.28
CA VAL A 313 -30.53 1.69 14.99
C VAL A 313 -30.86 0.25 14.60
N ASP A 314 -31.79 -0.37 15.32
CA ASP A 314 -32.28 -1.74 15.05
C ASP A 314 -31.20 -2.83 14.92
N GLY A 315 -30.08 -2.67 15.63
CA GLY A 315 -28.94 -3.61 15.60
C GLY A 315 -27.90 -3.30 14.53
N ASP A 316 -28.16 -2.34 13.63
CA ASP A 316 -27.21 -1.86 12.64
C ASP A 316 -26.49 -0.59 13.11
N THR A 317 -25.16 -0.60 12.97
CA THR A 317 -24.31 0.55 13.29
C THR A 317 -24.23 1.48 12.08
N SER A 318 -24.64 2.74 12.27
CA SER A 318 -24.48 3.83 11.31
C SER A 318 -23.49 4.88 11.83
N PHE A 319 -22.82 5.59 10.93
CA PHE A 319 -21.85 6.64 11.23
C PHE A 319 -22.27 8.01 10.67
N ALA A 320 -23.55 8.19 10.34
CA ALA A 320 -24.11 9.40 9.75
C ALA A 320 -24.54 10.48 10.77
N GLY A 321 -24.24 10.29 12.06
CA GLY A 321 -24.87 11.02 13.17
C GLY A 321 -24.53 12.52 13.32
N ALA A 322 -23.62 13.07 12.52
CA ALA A 322 -23.23 14.48 12.59
C ALA A 322 -23.57 15.25 11.31
N SER A 323 -23.74 16.57 11.42
CA SER A 323 -23.91 17.53 10.31
C SER A 323 -22.64 17.68 9.46
N VAL A 324 -22.79 18.15 8.22
CA VAL A 324 -21.69 18.55 7.31
C VAL A 324 -21.59 20.05 7.35
#